data_AF-A0A5E4Q4I3-F1
#
_entry.id   AF-A0A5E4Q4I3-F1
#
_cell.length_a   1.000
_cell.length_b   1.000
_cell.length_c   1.000
_cell.angle_alpha   90.00
_cell.angle_beta   90.00
_cell.angle_gamma   90.00
#
_symmetry.space_group_name_H-M   'P 1'
#
loop_
_entity.id
_entity.type
_entity.pdbx_description
1 polymer ?
#
loop_
_entity_poly.entity_id
_entity_poly.type
_entity_poly.pdbx_seq_one_letter_code
_entity_poly.pdbx_strand_id
1 'polypeptide(L)'
;MQEDCGPMEDCAVVMPREGCCARCKGCWYNGTEHASHTEWGEEGRLLRCEAGVITISRPECYAPCDNPKHQRHTHYNCPNV
;
A
#
# COMPACT_ATOMS: atom_id res chain seq x y z
N MET A 1 20.64 9.18 28.93
CA MET A 1 19.83 7.95 29.01
C MET A 1 19.52 7.61 27.56
N GLN A 2 20.08 6.50 27.05
CA GLN A 2 19.82 6.07 25.68
C GLN A 2 18.46 5.36 25.75
N GLU A 3 17.41 6.05 25.33
CA GLU A 3 16.06 5.50 25.32
C GLU A 3 16.05 4.33 24.33
N ASP A 4 15.96 3.10 24.83
CA ASP A 4 15.85 1.90 24.00
C ASP A 4 14.44 1.86 23.42
N CYS A 5 14.33 2.19 22.14
CA CYS A 5 13.07 2.07 21.43
C CYS A 5 12.93 0.63 21.01
N GLY A 6 11.97 -0.06 21.63
CA GLY A 6 11.63 -1.43 21.28
C GLY A 6 11.41 -1.60 19.78
N PRO A 7 11.44 -2.84 19.26
CA PRO A 7 11.34 -3.10 17.83
C PRO A 7 10.06 -2.48 17.26
N MET A 8 10.22 -1.53 16.34
CA MET A 8 9.11 -0.94 15.59
C MET A 8 8.95 -1.70 14.28
N GLU A 9 7.75 -2.19 14.02
CA GLU A 9 7.40 -2.86 12.76
C GLU A 9 7.18 -1.87 11.60
N ASP A 10 7.10 -0.57 11.90
CA ASP A 10 6.58 0.47 11.01
C ASP A 10 7.59 1.61 10.79
N CYS A 11 7.45 2.37 9.69
CA CYS A 11 8.34 3.49 9.39
C CYS A 11 8.21 4.56 10.48
N ALA A 12 9.34 5.11 10.93
CA ALA A 12 9.35 6.16 11.94
C ALA A 12 10.40 7.22 11.62
N VAL A 13 10.03 8.49 11.82
CA VAL A 13 10.94 9.62 11.62
C VAL A 13 11.58 9.96 12.96
N VAL A 14 12.92 10.08 12.98
CA VAL A 14 13.66 10.51 14.16
C VAL A 14 13.40 12.01 14.37
N MET A 15 12.63 12.34 15.39
CA MET A 15 12.34 13.72 15.78
C MET A 15 13.35 14.18 16.85
N PRO A 16 13.97 15.37 16.72
CA PRO A 16 15.07 15.80 17.59
C PRO A 16 14.67 16.16 19.04
N ARG A 17 13.42 15.99 19.46
CA ARG A 17 12.90 16.52 20.74
C ARG A 17 12.08 15.57 21.60
N GLU A 18 11.69 14.41 21.08
CA GLU A 18 10.91 13.44 21.86
C GLU A 18 11.63 12.10 21.80
N GLY A 19 11.89 11.51 22.96
CA GLY A 19 12.37 10.13 23.04
C GLY A 19 11.44 9.21 22.24
N CYS A 20 12.02 8.18 21.64
CA CYS A 20 11.42 7.22 20.71
C CYS A 20 10.62 7.75 19.51
N CYS A 21 10.82 7.06 18.38
CA CYS A 21 10.40 7.53 17.08
C CYS A 21 8.88 7.74 17.01
N ALA A 22 8.45 8.86 16.45
CA ALA A 22 7.03 9.12 16.24
C ALA A 22 6.49 8.21 15.13
N ARG A 23 5.31 7.62 15.36
CA ARG A 23 4.59 6.85 14.34
C ARG A 23 4.38 7.71 13.09
N CYS A 24 4.47 7.10 11.91
CA CYS A 24 4.15 7.77 10.66
C CYS A 24 2.76 8.39 10.67
N LYS A 25 2.67 9.60 10.10
CA LYS A 25 1.42 10.37 10.03
C LYS A 25 0.38 9.58 9.21
N GLY A 26 -0.83 9.46 9.76
CA GLY A 26 -1.99 8.95 9.03
C GLY A 26 -2.48 9.91 7.94
N CYS A 27 -3.37 9.43 7.09
CA CYS A 27 -3.98 10.19 6.01
C CYS A 27 -5.44 10.51 6.33
N TRP A 28 -5.91 11.66 5.85
CA TRP A 28 -7.32 12.03 5.92
C TRP A 28 -7.90 11.99 4.50
N TYR A 29 -8.88 11.12 4.27
CA TYR A 29 -9.49 10.96 2.95
C TYR A 29 -11.00 10.76 3.11
N ASN A 30 -11.77 11.54 2.36
CA ASN A 30 -13.24 11.48 2.35
C ASN A 30 -13.89 11.49 3.76
N GLY A 31 -13.34 12.27 4.68
CA GLY A 31 -13.84 12.35 6.06
C GLY A 31 -13.44 11.21 6.99
N THR A 32 -12.59 10.29 6.53
CA THR A 32 -12.09 9.14 7.31
C THR A 32 -10.57 9.24 7.51
N GLU A 33 -10.12 8.89 8.72
CA GLU A 33 -8.69 8.76 9.03
C GLU A 33 -8.20 7.35 8.69
N HIS A 34 -7.07 7.27 8.00
CA HIS A 34 -6.39 6.03 7.65
C HIS A 34 -4.99 6.03 8.24
N ALA A 35 -4.61 4.94 8.92
CA ALA A 35 -3.25 4.81 9.44
C ALA A 35 -2.23 4.77 8.29
N SER A 36 -0.99 5.21 8.54
CA SER A 36 0.09 5.04 7.56
C SER A 36 0.26 3.56 7.20
N HIS A 37 0.72 3.30 5.98
CA HIS A 37 0.93 1.99 5.37
C HIS A 37 -0.33 1.13 5.18
N THR A 38 -1.52 1.70 5.35
CA THR A 38 -2.78 1.02 5.04
C THR A 38 -3.11 1.10 3.55
N GLU A 39 -3.81 0.09 3.06
CA GLU A 39 -4.29 -0.02 1.69
C GLU A 39 -5.75 -0.48 1.69
N TRP A 40 -6.59 0.12 0.84
CA TRP A 40 -8.00 -0.24 0.70
C TRP A 40 -8.53 0.00 -0.72
N GLY A 41 -9.60 -0.71 -1.07
CA GLY A 41 -10.30 -0.56 -2.34
C GLY A 41 -11.54 0.32 -2.24
N GLU A 42 -11.73 1.23 -3.19
CA GLU A 42 -12.93 2.09 -3.30
C GLU A 42 -13.27 2.32 -4.79
N GLU A 43 -14.47 1.94 -5.21
CA GLU A 43 -14.98 2.18 -6.58
C GLU A 43 -14.02 1.74 -7.71
N GLY A 44 -13.42 0.55 -7.58
CA GLY A 44 -12.46 0.02 -8.56
C GLY A 44 -11.10 0.72 -8.55
N ARG A 45 -10.83 1.56 -7.56
CA ARG A 45 -9.53 2.17 -7.28
C ARG A 45 -8.90 1.51 -6.06
N LEU A 46 -7.58 1.45 -6.06
CA LEU A 46 -6.78 1.02 -4.92
C LEU A 46 -6.09 2.25 -4.33
N LEU A 47 -6.36 2.51 -3.06
CA LEU A 47 -5.82 3.64 -2.32
C LEU A 47 -4.81 3.15 -1.30
N ARG A 48 -3.69 3.85 -1.19
CA ARG A 48 -2.65 3.57 -0.20
C ARG A 48 -2.28 4.85 0.56
N CYS A 49 -2.26 4.76 1.88
CA CYS A 49 -1.77 5.83 2.76
C CYS A 49 -0.30 5.62 3.09
N GLU A 50 0.53 6.65 2.90
CA GLU A 50 1.96 6.61 3.19
C GLU A 50 2.40 7.96 3.76
N ALA A 51 2.69 8.02 5.07
CA ALA A 51 3.14 9.22 5.78
C ALA A 51 2.30 10.50 5.50
N GLY A 52 0.97 10.36 5.46
CA GLY A 52 0.03 11.46 5.20
C GLY A 52 -0.24 11.76 3.72
N VAL A 53 0.35 10.99 2.81
CA VAL A 53 0.09 11.06 1.37
C VAL A 53 -0.81 9.91 0.95
N ILE A 54 -1.91 10.24 0.25
CA ILE A 54 -2.78 9.26 -0.38
C ILE A 54 -2.32 9.05 -1.82
N THR A 55 -1.99 7.81 -2.17
CA THR A 55 -1.81 7.38 -3.56
C THR A 55 -3.08 6.68 -4.01
N ILE A 56 -3.64 7.11 -5.15
CA ILE A 56 -4.82 6.50 -5.76
C ILE A 56 -4.39 5.88 -7.09
N SER A 57 -4.65 4.59 -7.26
CA SER A 57 -4.37 3.86 -8.49
C SER A 57 -5.63 3.18 -9.02
N ARG A 58 -5.70 3.00 -10.34
CA ARG A 58 -6.76 2.22 -10.98
C ARG A 58 -6.13 0.94 -11.53
N PRO A 59 -6.14 -0.17 -10.78
CA PRO A 59 -5.57 -1.41 -11.26
C PRO A 59 -6.33 -1.90 -12.50
N GLU A 60 -5.60 -2.26 -13.54
CA GLU A 60 -6.17 -2.82 -14.77
C GLU A 60 -5.63 -4.23 -14.97
N CYS A 61 -6.55 -5.19 -15.16
CA CYS A 61 -6.18 -6.54 -15.50
C CYS A 61 -5.65 -6.56 -16.94
N TYR A 62 -4.40 -6.98 -17.11
CA TYR A 62 -3.85 -7.27 -18.41
C TYR A 62 -4.12 -8.72 -18.79
N ALA A 63 -4.91 -8.95 -19.83
CA ALA A 63 -5.19 -10.27 -20.38
C ALA A 63 -4.37 -10.46 -21.68
N PRO A 64 -3.33 -11.31 -21.69
CA PRO A 64 -2.47 -11.47 -22.87
C PRO A 64 -3.09 -12.33 -23.98
N CYS A 65 -4.09 -13.19 -23.70
CA CYS A 65 -4.78 -14.00 -24.71
C CYS A 65 -6.24 -13.52 -24.89
N ASP A 66 -6.79 -13.58 -26.12
CA ASP A 66 -8.18 -13.20 -26.41
C ASP A 66 -9.26 -14.03 -25.68
N ASN A 67 -8.97 -15.30 -25.37
CA ASN A 67 -9.83 -16.17 -24.57
C ASN A 67 -9.08 -16.65 -23.32
N PRO A 68 -8.92 -15.79 -22.29
CA PRO A 68 -8.15 -16.13 -21.11
C PRO A 68 -8.89 -17.24 -20.34
N LYS A 69 -8.39 -18.47 -20.45
CA LYS A 69 -8.75 -19.52 -19.49
C LYS A 69 -8.13 -19.17 -18.14
N HIS A 70 -8.61 -19.76 -17.04
CA HIS A 70 -7.99 -19.58 -15.72
C HIS A 70 -6.51 -19.98 -15.83
N GLN A 71 -5.62 -18.99 -15.81
CA GLN A 71 -4.19 -19.17 -16.07
C GLN A 71 -3.37 -18.63 -14.89
N ARG A 72 -2.63 -19.53 -14.22
CA ARG A 72 -1.66 -19.29 -13.13
C ARG A 72 -0.30 -18.79 -13.67
N HIS A 73 -0.25 -17.60 -14.28
CA HIS A 73 0.95 -16.91 -14.82
C HIS A 73 1.93 -17.67 -15.79
N THR A 74 2.74 -16.91 -16.52
CA THR A 74 3.48 -17.09 -17.82
C THR A 74 4.30 -18.37 -18.13
N HIS A 75 3.82 -19.54 -17.74
CA HIS A 75 4.01 -20.83 -18.42
C HIS A 75 3.21 -20.94 -19.74
N TYR A 76 2.63 -19.85 -20.24
CA TYR A 76 1.49 -19.94 -21.16
C TYR A 76 1.83 -19.50 -22.58
N ASN A 77 2.09 -20.50 -23.42
CA ASN A 77 1.84 -20.43 -24.85
C ASN A 77 0.31 -20.42 -25.06
N CYS A 78 -0.27 -19.24 -25.36
CA CYS A 78 -1.66 -19.12 -25.78
C CYS A 78 -1.84 -19.90 -27.11
N PRO A 79 -2.63 -20.99 -27.17
CA PRO A 79 -2.95 -21.67 -28.43
C PRO A 79 -3.95 -20.81 -29.21
N ASN A 80 -3.68 -20.61 -30.50
CA ASN A 80 -4.61 -19.97 -31.42
C ASN A 80 -5.75 -20.95 -31.70
N VAL A 81 -6.97 -20.60 -31.27
CA VAL A 81 -8.26 -21.13 -31.73
C VAL A 81 -8.44 -22.65 -31.64
#